data_AF-A0A3A9W9Z3-F1
#
_entry.id   AF-A0A3A9W9Z3-F1
#
_cell.length_a   1.000
_cell.length_b   1.000
_cell.length_c   1.000
_cell.angle_alpha   90.00
_cell.angle_beta   90.00
_cell.angle_gamma   90.00
#
_symmetry.space_group_name_H-M   'P 1'
#
loop_
_entity.id
_entity.type
_entity.pdbx_description
1 polymer ?
#
loop_
_entity_poly.entity_id
_entity_poly.type
_entity_poly.pdbx_seq_one_letter_code
_entity_poly.pdbx_strand_id
1 'polypeptide(L)'
;MKKYILMLSIGIAMSSCSSNKKTVTTKFDPANNPYYVKKEQKGLNEVNDPKVQGKINTIIEKHLGISISSIAISPITLTDSGYHWKFMNVRNGKTFTGSTDLKFESVKIIKNNKKTNTQVSDF
;
A
#
# COMPACT_ATOMS: atom_id res chain seq x y z
N MET A 1 17.18 10.04 -63.49
CA MET A 1 16.01 9.37 -62.89
C MET A 1 16.43 8.00 -62.38
N LYS A 2 15.78 7.54 -61.29
CA LYS A 2 15.86 6.22 -60.64
C LYS A 2 17.08 5.94 -59.73
N LYS A 3 16.86 6.35 -58.47
CA LYS A 3 17.43 5.83 -57.23
C LYS A 3 17.22 4.32 -57.14
N TYR A 4 18.22 3.55 -56.69
CA TYR A 4 17.98 2.37 -55.86
C TYR A 4 19.11 2.24 -54.82
N ILE A 5 18.73 2.63 -53.61
CA ILE A 5 19.40 2.35 -52.34
C ILE A 5 19.29 0.84 -52.12
N LEU A 6 20.40 0.14 -51.94
CA LEU A 6 20.36 -1.22 -51.39
C LEU A 6 21.18 -1.28 -50.11
N MET A 7 20.49 -1.77 -49.08
CA MET A 7 20.78 -1.65 -47.67
C MET A 7 22.10 -2.30 -47.26
N LEU A 8 22.85 -1.57 -46.44
CA LEU A 8 23.92 -2.07 -45.59
C LEU A 8 23.28 -2.83 -44.41
N SER A 9 23.04 -4.14 -44.55
CA SER A 9 22.55 -4.98 -43.45
C SER A 9 23.71 -5.29 -42.50
N ILE A 10 23.86 -4.46 -41.47
CA ILE A 10 24.71 -4.73 -40.31
C ILE A 10 24.11 -5.93 -39.57
N GLY A 11 24.70 -7.10 -39.80
CA GLY A 11 24.45 -8.29 -39.02
C GLY A 11 25.01 -8.08 -37.62
N ILE A 12 24.17 -7.59 -36.70
CA ILE A 12 24.45 -7.68 -35.26
C ILE A 12 24.33 -9.16 -34.93
N ALA A 13 25.46 -9.86 -35.00
CA ALA A 13 25.60 -11.17 -34.41
C ALA A 13 25.33 -11.00 -32.91
N MET A 14 24.09 -11.30 -32.51
CA MET A 14 23.73 -11.48 -31.11
C MET A 14 24.66 -12.58 -30.60
N SER A 15 25.69 -12.18 -29.86
CA SER A 15 26.48 -13.07 -29.03
C SER A 15 25.52 -13.66 -27.99
N SER A 16 24.91 -14.77 -28.39
CA SER A 16 24.06 -15.60 -27.57
C SER A 16 24.89 -16.04 -26.38
N CYS A 17 24.75 -15.34 -25.25
CA CYS A 17 25.05 -15.91 -23.95
C CYS A 17 24.03 -17.02 -23.73
N SER A 18 24.32 -18.21 -24.27
CA SER A 18 23.66 -19.46 -23.87
C SER A 18 24.09 -19.77 -22.43
N SER A 19 23.59 -18.99 -21.48
CA SER A 19 23.66 -19.33 -20.07
C SER A 19 22.47 -20.22 -19.80
N ASN A 20 22.69 -21.52 -19.95
CA ASN A 20 21.72 -22.56 -19.62
C ASN A 20 21.58 -22.64 -18.08
N LYS A 21 21.10 -21.56 -17.46
CA LYS A 21 20.74 -21.53 -16.05
C LYS A 21 19.38 -22.20 -15.96
N LYS A 22 19.38 -23.46 -15.53
CA LYS A 22 18.16 -24.13 -15.07
C LYS A 22 17.47 -23.19 -14.09
N THR A 23 16.23 -22.81 -14.38
CA THR A 23 15.39 -22.07 -13.45
C THR A 23 15.26 -22.93 -12.19
N VAL A 24 15.99 -22.57 -11.14
CA VAL A 24 15.79 -23.18 -9.83
C VAL A 24 14.46 -22.65 -9.34
N THR A 25 13.41 -23.45 -9.47
CA THR A 25 12.12 -23.19 -8.83
C THR A 25 12.35 -23.32 -7.34
N THR A 26 12.62 -22.20 -6.66
CA THR A 26 12.68 -22.17 -5.21
C THR A 26 11.28 -22.49 -4.70
N LYS A 27 11.15 -23.61 -3.99
CA LYS A 27 9.93 -23.91 -3.22
C LYS A 27 9.93 -22.92 -2.06
N PHE A 28 9.40 -21.72 -2.29
CA PHE A 28 9.17 -20.77 -1.22
C PHE A 28 8.23 -21.42 -0.22
N ASP A 29 8.77 -21.84 0.92
CA ASP A 29 8.01 -22.36 2.04
C ASP A 29 7.94 -21.26 3.11
N PRO A 30 6.79 -20.58 3.24
CA PRO A 30 6.62 -19.53 4.23
C PRO A 30 6.75 -20.06 5.67
N ALA A 31 6.60 -21.37 5.92
CA ALA A 31 6.73 -21.94 7.26
C ALA A 31 8.20 -22.11 7.70
N ASN A 32 9.14 -22.22 6.75
CA ASN A 32 10.56 -22.49 7.01
C ASN A 32 11.47 -21.28 6.72
N ASN A 33 10.90 -20.12 6.42
CA ASN A 33 11.66 -18.90 6.18
C ASN A 33 11.77 -18.09 7.49
N PRO A 34 12.96 -17.96 8.11
CA PRO A 34 13.14 -17.22 9.36
C PRO A 34 12.82 -15.72 9.23
N TYR A 35 12.74 -15.20 8.00
CA TYR A 35 12.36 -13.82 7.70
C TYR A 35 10.88 -13.65 7.32
N TYR A 36 10.11 -14.74 7.22
CA TYR A 36 8.69 -14.66 6.92
C TYR A 36 7.86 -14.54 8.19
N VAL A 37 7.49 -13.30 8.54
CA VAL A 37 6.54 -13.04 9.62
C VAL A 37 5.12 -13.29 9.09
N LYS A 38 4.54 -14.44 9.44
CA LYS A 38 3.13 -14.71 9.20
C LYS A 38 2.32 -13.74 10.08
N LYS A 39 1.69 -12.73 9.46
CA LYS A 39 0.78 -11.83 10.17
C LYS A 39 -0.41 -12.65 10.68
N GLU A 40 -0.44 -12.97 11.97
CA GLU A 40 -1.65 -13.50 12.59
C GLU A 40 -2.69 -12.37 12.61
N GLN A 41 -3.61 -12.34 11.63
CA GLN A 41 -4.85 -11.57 11.71
C GLN A 41 -5.80 -12.26 12.70
N LYS A 42 -5.41 -12.38 13.98
CA LYS A 42 -6.33 -12.85 15.02
C LYS A 42 -7.08 -11.64 15.59
N GLY A 43 -8.35 -11.49 15.19
CA GLY A 43 -9.32 -10.66 15.90
C GLY A 43 -9.63 -9.28 15.34
N LEU A 44 -9.16 -8.93 14.14
CA LEU A 44 -9.56 -7.68 13.47
C LEU A 44 -10.48 -8.00 12.30
N ASN A 45 -11.77 -7.66 12.44
CA ASN A 45 -12.76 -7.77 11.37
C ASN A 45 -12.52 -6.65 10.35
N GLU A 46 -11.62 -6.87 9.40
CA GLU A 46 -11.37 -5.92 8.32
C GLU A 46 -12.61 -5.77 7.43
N VAL A 47 -12.97 -4.52 7.14
CA VAL A 47 -14.13 -4.16 6.32
C VAL A 47 -13.67 -3.75 4.95
N ASN A 48 -14.13 -4.48 3.94
CA ASN A 48 -13.83 -4.22 2.53
C ASN A 48 -15.07 -3.80 1.72
N ASP A 49 -16.11 -3.29 2.39
CA ASP A 49 -17.31 -2.76 1.73
C ASP A 49 -17.02 -1.39 1.08
N PRO A 50 -17.17 -1.26 -0.26
CA PRO A 50 -16.96 0.01 -0.97
C PRO A 50 -17.83 1.17 -0.49
N LYS A 51 -19.04 0.90 0.03
CA LYS A 51 -19.93 1.95 0.58
C LYS A 51 -19.37 2.50 1.88
N VAL A 52 -18.86 1.63 2.76
CA VAL A 52 -18.20 2.03 4.01
C VAL A 52 -16.93 2.83 3.70
N GLN A 53 -16.11 2.35 2.77
CA GLN A 53 -14.92 3.06 2.29
C GLN A 53 -15.28 4.44 1.72
N GLY A 54 -16.30 4.52 0.86
CA GLY A 54 -16.77 5.78 0.29
C GLY A 54 -17.20 6.79 1.34
N LYS A 55 -17.97 6.36 2.36
CA LYS A 55 -18.36 7.23 3.48
C LYS A 55 -17.15 7.74 4.27
N ILE A 56 -16.20 6.86 4.59
CA ILE A 56 -14.98 7.22 5.30
C ILE A 56 -14.13 8.21 4.47
N ASN A 57 -14.03 8.00 3.17
CA ASN A 57 -13.32 8.92 2.27
C ASN A 57 -13.95 10.32 2.33
N THR A 58 -15.27 10.41 2.17
CA THR A 58 -15.99 11.70 2.27
C THR A 58 -15.78 12.37 3.63
N ILE A 59 -15.79 11.60 4.71
CA ILE A 59 -15.51 12.09 6.07
C ILE A 59 -14.10 12.70 6.15
N ILE A 60 -13.09 12.01 5.63
CA ILE A 60 -11.70 12.48 5.65
C ILE A 60 -11.54 13.75 4.80
N GLU A 61 -12.06 13.74 3.57
CA GLU A 61 -11.99 14.90 2.66
C GLU A 61 -12.66 16.12 3.28
N LYS A 62 -13.85 15.96 3.87
CA LYS A 62 -14.56 17.04 4.57
C LYS A 62 -13.79 17.55 5.78
N HIS A 63 -13.17 16.67 6.55
CA HIS A 63 -12.44 17.06 7.77
C HIS A 63 -11.14 17.80 7.47
N LEU A 64 -10.39 17.36 6.45
CA LEU A 64 -9.08 17.93 6.12
C LEU A 64 -9.11 18.98 5.01
N GLY A 65 -10.20 19.07 4.24
CA GLY A 65 -10.31 19.97 3.09
C GLY A 65 -9.36 19.61 1.94
N ILE A 66 -8.99 18.33 1.82
CA ILE A 66 -8.06 17.83 0.79
C ILE A 66 -8.61 16.58 0.12
N SER A 67 -8.23 16.36 -1.14
CA SER A 67 -8.63 15.17 -1.90
C SER A 67 -8.08 13.88 -1.28
N ILE A 68 -8.91 12.83 -1.30
CA ILE A 68 -8.58 11.49 -0.83
C ILE A 68 -7.37 10.89 -1.55
N SER A 69 -7.10 11.32 -2.78
CA SER A 69 -5.90 10.95 -3.54
C SER A 69 -4.59 11.30 -2.82
N SER A 70 -4.63 12.25 -1.88
CA SER A 70 -3.50 12.67 -1.04
C SER A 70 -3.52 12.03 0.36
N ILE A 71 -4.30 10.97 0.53
CA ILE A 71 -4.46 10.25 1.80
C ILE A 71 -4.09 8.78 1.60
N ALA A 72 -3.22 8.27 2.46
CA ALA A 72 -3.02 6.84 2.63
C ALA A 72 -3.88 6.35 3.81
N ILE A 73 -4.72 5.33 3.59
CA ILE A 73 -5.65 4.79 4.59
C ILE A 73 -5.26 3.35 4.91
N SER A 74 -5.17 3.03 6.20
CA SER A 74 -5.00 1.65 6.67
C SER A 74 -6.31 0.87 6.58
N PRO A 75 -6.30 -0.47 6.60
CA PRO A 75 -7.52 -1.26 6.62
C PRO A 75 -8.53 -0.76 7.65
N ILE A 76 -9.79 -0.65 7.24
CA ILE A 76 -10.89 -0.28 8.13
C ILE A 76 -11.24 -1.50 8.96
N THR A 77 -11.34 -1.33 10.27
CA THR A 77 -11.69 -2.39 11.20
C THR A 77 -13.08 -2.15 11.75
N LEU A 78 -13.91 -3.19 11.78
CA LEU A 78 -15.17 -3.24 12.52
C LEU A 78 -14.93 -3.66 13.97
N THR A 79 -15.45 -2.88 14.90
CA THR A 79 -15.53 -3.18 16.34
C THR A 79 -17.00 -3.30 16.75
N ASP A 80 -17.26 -3.71 18.00
CA ASP A 80 -18.63 -3.79 18.53
C ASP A 80 -19.34 -2.42 18.55
N SER A 81 -18.59 -1.33 18.57
CA SER A 81 -19.11 0.04 18.66
C SER A 81 -19.10 0.79 17.33
N GLY A 82 -18.43 0.27 16.29
CA GLY A 82 -18.43 0.91 14.97
C GLY A 82 -17.17 0.65 14.14
N TYR A 83 -16.77 1.63 13.33
CA TYR A 83 -15.63 1.51 12.43
C TYR A 83 -14.44 2.30 12.93
N HIS A 84 -13.24 1.73 12.82
CA HIS A 84 -11.98 2.33 13.18
C HIS A 84 -11.00 2.27 12.01
N TRP A 85 -10.28 3.36 11.76
CA TRP A 85 -9.26 3.40 10.72
C TRP A 85 -8.13 4.35 11.10
N LYS A 86 -6.98 4.16 10.48
CA LYS A 86 -5.84 5.10 10.55
C LYS A 86 -5.59 5.65 9.17
N PHE A 87 -5.17 6.90 9.10
CA PHE A 87 -4.86 7.52 7.82
C PHE A 87 -3.77 8.57 7.96
N MET A 88 -3.13 8.89 6.84
CA MET A 88 -2.02 9.84 6.77
C MET A 88 -2.19 10.74 5.56
N ASN A 89 -1.99 12.04 5.78
CA ASN A 89 -1.77 12.96 4.68
C ASN A 89 -0.36 12.72 4.14
N VAL A 90 -0.25 12.19 2.92
CA VAL A 90 1.05 11.80 2.34
C VAL A 90 1.92 13.01 1.99
N ARG A 91 1.33 14.21 1.87
CA ARG A 91 2.06 15.44 1.53
C ARG A 91 2.87 15.99 2.70
N ASN A 92 2.36 15.85 3.92
CA ASN A 92 2.98 16.44 5.12
C ASN A 92 3.27 15.43 6.24
N GLY A 93 2.98 14.15 6.01
CA GLY A 93 3.24 13.07 6.97
C GLY A 93 2.41 13.15 8.25
N LYS A 94 1.41 14.03 8.35
CA LYS A 94 0.51 14.10 9.50
C LYS A 94 -0.37 12.85 9.50
N THR A 95 -0.40 12.16 10.64
CA THR A 95 -1.16 10.92 10.82
C THR A 95 -2.33 11.15 11.76
N PHE A 96 -3.39 10.39 11.53
CA PHE A 96 -4.66 10.53 12.22
C PHE A 96 -5.27 9.16 12.50
N THR A 97 -6.09 9.10 13.54
CA THR A 97 -6.95 7.96 13.84
C THR A 97 -8.39 8.44 13.73
N GLY A 98 -9.18 7.75 12.90
CA GLY A 98 -10.60 7.97 12.76
C GLY A 98 -11.39 6.85 13.42
N SER A 99 -12.52 7.21 14.02
CA SER A 99 -13.51 6.26 14.51
C SER A 99 -14.92 6.80 14.28
N THR A 100 -15.87 5.91 14.05
CA THR A 100 -17.28 6.28 13.97
C THR A 100 -18.17 5.14 14.46
N ASP A 101 -19.42 5.43 14.81
CA ASP A 101 -20.42 4.41 15.10
C ASP A 101 -20.87 3.68 13.81
N LEU A 102 -21.64 2.60 13.95
CA LEU A 102 -22.09 1.80 12.79
C LEU A 102 -22.93 2.59 11.77
N LYS A 103 -23.56 3.69 12.19
CA LYS A 103 -24.44 4.53 11.36
C LYS A 103 -23.75 5.77 10.79
N PHE A 104 -22.50 6.06 11.17
CA PHE A 104 -21.76 7.27 10.80
C PHE A 104 -22.37 8.57 11.36
N GLU A 105 -23.14 8.49 12.44
CA GLU A 105 -23.77 9.65 13.11
C GLU A 105 -22.79 10.32 14.08
N SER A 106 -21.86 9.55 14.65
CA SER A 106 -20.85 10.02 15.59
C SER A 106 -19.46 9.79 15.02
N VAL A 107 -18.84 10.83 14.47
CA VAL A 107 -17.49 10.76 13.87
C VAL A 107 -16.47 11.44 14.79
N LYS A 108 -15.36 10.77 15.04
CA LYS A 108 -14.21 11.31 15.77
C LYS A 108 -12.94 11.13 14.95
N ILE A 109 -12.20 12.22 14.75
CA ILE A 109 -10.88 12.21 14.12
C ILE A 109 -9.89 12.83 15.09
N ILE A 110 -8.81 12.09 15.39
CA ILE A 110 -7.78 12.51 16.33
C ILE A 110 -6.45 12.57 15.58
N LYS A 111 -5.75 13.69 15.65
CA LYS A 111 -4.39 13.81 15.15
C LYS A 111 -3.44 13.03 16.08
N ASN A 112 -2.65 12.14 15.50
CA ASN A 112 -1.61 11.44 16.26
C ASN A 112 -0.36 12.32 16.32
N ASN A 113 0.07 12.67 17.53
CA ASN A 113 1.36 13.32 17.72
C ASN A 113 2.45 12.25 17.64
N LYS A 114 3.36 12.35 16.66
CA LYS A 114 4.59 11.56 16.69
C LYS A 114 5.36 11.94 17.95
N LYS A 115 5.56 11.00 18.87
CA LYS A 115 6.68 11.11 19.81
C LYS A 115 7.95 10.95 18.96
N THR A 116 8.78 11.99 18.91
CA THR A 116 10.14 11.93 18.37
C THR A 116 10.99 11.06 19.29
N ASN A 117 10.81 9.75 19.25
CA ASN A 117 11.78 8.86 19.88
C ASN A 117 11.73 7.46 19.25
N THR A 118 12.43 7.34 18.14
CA THR A 118 13.10 6.10 17.79
C THR A 118 14.32 6.52 16.97
N GLN A 119 15.44 6.73 17.65
CA GLN A 119 16.73 6.54 16.97
C GLN A 119 16.71 5.08 16.52
N VAL A 120 16.60 4.87 15.21
CA VAL A 120 16.92 3.57 14.64
C VAL A 120 18.44 3.52 14.75
N SER A 121 18.94 2.79 15.73
CA SER A 121 20.35 2.44 15.84
C SER A 121 20.63 1.53 14.65
N ASP A 122 21.30 2.07 13.63
CA ASP A 122 21.93 1.24 12.61
C ASP A 122 22.93 0.31 13.31
N PHE A 123 22.62 -0.98 13.34
CA PHE A 123 23.56 -2.05 13.66
C PHE A 123 23.95 -2.74 12.35
#